data_AF-A0A2G9U2K2-F1
#
_entry.id   AF-A0A2G9U2K2-F1
#
_cell.length_a   1.000
_cell.length_b   1.000
_cell.length_c   1.000
_cell.angle_alpha   90.00
_cell.angle_beta   90.00
_cell.angle_gamma   90.00
#
_symmetry.space_group_name_H-M   'P 1'
#
loop_
_entity.id
_entity.type
_entity.pdbx_description
1 polymer ?
#
loop_
_entity_poly.entity_id
_entity_poly.type
_entity_poly.pdbx_seq_one_letter_code
_entity_poly.pdbx_strand_id
1 'polypeptide(L)'
;MSPLLSTIFHFFVRIRCVKMSMPETVKWMSALSDEQAGVFTFSHCVCLSDMYGDGDTKLVLAHVGSSKFNMRLKVFKGVTVVGESALADMPTAIVSFYNEKVRL
;
A
#
# COMPACT_ATOMS: atom_id res chain seq x y z
N MET A 1 35.66 4.13 6.54
CA MET A 1 35.26 4.74 5.25
C MET A 1 33.92 4.13 4.88
N SER A 2 32.87 4.95 4.96
CA SER A 2 31.48 4.73 4.49
C SER A 2 30.75 3.41 4.85
N PRO A 3 29.76 3.49 5.77
CA PRO A 3 28.75 2.47 6.06
C PRO A 3 27.56 2.58 5.07
N LEU A 4 26.51 1.75 5.25
CA LEU A 4 25.18 1.83 4.62
C LEU A 4 24.89 0.90 3.42
N LEU A 5 25.25 -0.38 3.51
CA LEU A 5 24.50 -1.41 2.77
C LEU A 5 23.84 -2.38 3.73
N SER A 6 22.60 -2.72 3.38
CA SER A 6 21.88 -3.90 3.86
C SER A 6 21.11 -3.79 5.18
N THR A 7 20.31 -2.74 5.32
CA THR A 7 19.08 -2.86 6.12
C THR A 7 17.89 -2.33 5.34
N ILE A 8 17.63 -2.94 4.18
CA ILE A 8 16.29 -2.95 3.59
C ILE A 8 15.45 -3.83 4.51
N PHE A 9 14.90 -3.21 5.56
CA PHE A 9 13.84 -3.79 6.35
C PHE A 9 12.67 -3.98 5.40
N HIS A 10 12.51 -5.23 4.98
CA HIS A 10 11.35 -5.73 4.26
C HIS A 10 10.14 -5.57 5.19
N PHE A 11 9.54 -4.37 5.21
CA PHE A 11 8.23 -4.12 5.81
C PHE A 11 7.19 -4.75 4.89
N PHE A 12 7.05 -6.06 5.03
CA PHE A 12 6.01 -6.83 4.36
C PHE A 12 4.68 -6.47 5.02
N VAL A 13 3.98 -5.47 4.48
CA VAL A 13 2.53 -5.33 4.73
C VAL A 13 1.87 -6.52 4.05
N ARG A 14 1.69 -7.61 4.80
CA ARG A 14 1.06 -8.83 4.33
C ARG A 14 -0.45 -8.63 4.32
N ILE A 15 -0.96 -8.00 3.26
CA ILE A 15 -2.39 -8.05 2.92
C ILE A 15 -2.69 -9.50 2.55
N ARG A 16 -3.13 -10.29 3.54
CA ARG A 16 -3.67 -11.62 3.28
C ARG A 16 -5.08 -11.45 2.73
N CYS A 17 -5.30 -11.91 1.51
CA CYS A 17 -6.61 -12.33 1.04
C CYS A 17 -7.07 -13.49 1.93
N VAL A 18 -8.15 -13.29 2.70
CA VAL A 18 -8.66 -14.28 3.64
C VAL A 18 -9.49 -15.31 2.89
N LYS A 19 -9.01 -16.57 2.86
CA LYS A 19 -9.88 -17.73 2.64
C LYS A 19 -10.33 -18.20 4.02
N MET A 20 -11.62 -18.07 4.29
CA MET A 20 -12.21 -18.30 5.61
C MET A 20 -12.51 -19.80 5.79
N SER A 21 -11.75 -20.47 6.67
CA SER A 21 -12.13 -21.75 7.28
C SER A 21 -11.74 -21.67 8.75
N MET A 22 -12.71 -21.56 9.65
CA MET A 22 -12.47 -21.53 11.10
C MET A 22 -12.36 -22.96 11.64
N PRO A 23 -11.40 -23.21 12.54
CA PRO A 23 -11.78 -23.35 13.95
C PRO A 23 -10.87 -22.59 14.94
N GLU A 24 -11.46 -22.31 16.11
CA GLU A 24 -10.97 -21.76 17.39
C GLU A 24 -9.70 -20.87 17.44
N THR A 25 -9.90 -19.62 17.93
CA THR A 25 -8.92 -18.60 18.39
C THR A 25 -8.31 -17.61 17.39
N VAL A 26 -8.96 -17.32 16.26
CA VAL A 26 -8.54 -16.18 15.42
C VAL A 26 -8.97 -14.85 16.05
N LYS A 27 -8.02 -14.13 16.67
CA LYS A 27 -8.17 -12.75 17.20
C LYS A 27 -8.21 -11.68 16.09
N TRP A 28 -8.67 -12.02 14.89
CA TRP A 28 -8.78 -11.07 13.79
C TRP A 28 -10.20 -10.51 13.74
N MET A 29 -10.31 -9.19 13.63
CA MET A 29 -11.57 -8.50 13.38
C MET A 29 -11.60 -8.04 11.93
N SER A 30 -12.66 -8.40 11.23
CA SER A 30 -12.88 -7.94 9.86
C SER A 30 -13.30 -6.47 9.90
N ALA A 31 -12.47 -5.58 9.36
CA ALA A 31 -12.78 -4.15 9.29
C ALA A 31 -13.55 -3.79 8.02
N LEU A 32 -13.05 -4.24 6.86
CA LEU A 32 -13.63 -3.97 5.54
C LEU A 32 -13.28 -5.13 4.60
N SER A 33 -14.27 -5.61 3.86
CA SER A 33 -14.09 -6.60 2.80
C SER A 33 -14.91 -6.15 1.60
N ASP A 34 -14.24 -5.82 0.49
CA ASP A 34 -14.87 -5.40 -0.75
C ASP A 34 -14.30 -6.21 -1.92
N GLU A 35 -15.11 -7.10 -2.47
CA GLU A 35 -14.76 -7.93 -3.62
C GLU A 35 -14.93 -7.18 -4.96
N GLN A 36 -15.67 -6.07 -4.97
CA GLN A 36 -15.94 -5.25 -6.15
C GLN A 36 -14.98 -4.06 -6.29
N ALA A 37 -14.07 -3.88 -5.34
CA ALA A 37 -13.06 -2.82 -5.36
C ALA A 37 -12.19 -2.83 -6.64
N GLY A 38 -12.09 -3.98 -7.32
CA GLY A 38 -11.45 -4.09 -8.63
C GLY A 38 -9.99 -3.66 -8.63
N VAL A 39 -9.26 -3.85 -7.52
CA VAL A 39 -7.86 -3.41 -7.37
C VAL A 39 -6.90 -4.52 -7.80
N PHE A 40 -6.19 -4.29 -8.91
CA PHE A 40 -5.13 -5.16 -9.39
C PHE A 40 -3.76 -4.58 -8.99
N THR A 41 -3.14 -5.16 -7.98
CA THR A 41 -1.83 -4.71 -7.46
C THR A 41 -1.01 -5.88 -6.93
N PHE A 42 0.29 -5.64 -6.75
CA PHE A 42 1.23 -6.57 -6.12
C PHE A 42 1.54 -6.12 -4.69
N SER A 43 1.98 -7.03 -3.82
CA SER A 43 2.34 -6.71 -2.43
C SER A 43 3.40 -5.61 -2.29
N HIS A 44 4.30 -5.47 -3.28
CA HIS A 44 5.35 -4.46 -3.30
C HIS A 44 4.88 -3.10 -3.83
N CYS A 45 3.70 -3.04 -4.42
CA CYS A 45 3.08 -1.86 -5.01
C CYS A 45 2.04 -1.23 -4.06
N VAL A 46 2.18 -1.47 -2.76
CA VAL A 46 1.28 -0.98 -1.72
C VAL A 46 2.12 -0.42 -0.58
N CYS A 47 1.79 0.79 -0.12
CA CYS A 47 2.39 1.39 1.06
C CYS A 47 1.37 2.20 1.86
N LEU A 48 1.69 2.44 3.12
CA LEU A 48 0.96 3.32 4.01
C LEU A 48 1.79 4.58 4.21
N SER A 49 1.19 5.75 4.08
CA SER A 49 1.88 7.02 4.26
C SER A 49 0.93 8.11 4.75
N ASP A 50 1.39 8.90 5.72
CA ASP A 50 0.80 10.21 5.96
C ASP A 50 1.51 11.24 5.08
N MET A 51 0.87 11.56 3.96
CA MET A 51 1.38 12.51 2.96
C MET A 51 0.87 13.94 3.17
N TYR A 52 -0.14 14.14 4.02
CA TYR A 52 -0.71 15.46 4.29
C TYR A 52 -0.24 16.02 5.64
N GLY A 53 0.34 15.19 6.51
CA GLY A 53 0.70 15.58 7.87
C GLY A 53 -0.51 15.82 8.76
N ASP A 54 -1.68 15.27 8.39
CA ASP A 54 -2.94 15.42 9.14
C ASP A 54 -3.07 14.39 10.28
N GLY A 55 -2.06 13.54 10.47
CA GLY A 55 -2.08 12.43 11.42
C GLY A 55 -2.91 11.24 10.95
N ASP A 56 -3.43 11.29 9.72
CA ASP A 56 -4.28 10.27 9.13
C ASP A 56 -3.55 9.55 7.99
N THR A 57 -3.10 8.33 8.30
CA THR A 57 -2.32 7.50 7.40
C THR A 57 -3.18 7.01 6.24
N LYS A 58 -2.72 7.27 5.01
CA LYS A 58 -3.43 6.91 3.78
C LYS A 58 -2.80 5.70 3.12
N LEU A 59 -3.65 4.89 2.50
CA LEU A 59 -3.23 3.70 1.77
C LEU A 59 -2.95 4.10 0.32
N VAL A 60 -1.70 3.98 -0.10
CA VAL A 60 -1.24 4.27 -1.44
C VAL A 60 -0.98 2.95 -2.15
N LEU A 61 -1.56 2.77 -3.33
CA LEU A 61 -1.34 1.58 -4.13
C LEU A 61 -1.22 1.89 -5.61
N ALA A 62 -0.36 1.14 -6.28
CA ALA A 62 -0.26 1.14 -7.74
C ALA A 62 -1.26 0.14 -8.30
N HIS A 63 -2.26 0.65 -9.00
CA HIS A 63 -3.18 -0.14 -9.79
C HIS A 63 -2.58 -0.40 -11.17
N VAL A 64 -2.29 -1.66 -11.48
CA VAL A 64 -1.71 -2.05 -12.78
C VAL A 64 -2.82 -2.23 -13.83
N GLY A 65 -4.03 -2.57 -13.39
CA GLY A 65 -5.15 -2.90 -14.27
C GLY A 65 -4.98 -4.23 -15.00
N SER A 66 -6.01 -4.63 -15.76
CA SER A 66 -5.98 -5.84 -16.59
C SER A 66 -5.32 -5.59 -17.97
N SER A 67 -5.27 -4.33 -18.41
CA SER A 67 -4.68 -3.91 -19.69
C SER A 67 -3.57 -2.87 -19.47
N LYS A 68 -2.58 -2.87 -20.36
CA LYS A 68 -1.39 -1.98 -20.30
C LYS A 68 -1.67 -0.47 -20.38
N PHE A 69 -2.93 -0.06 -20.46
CA PHE A 69 -3.33 1.32 -20.78
C PHE A 69 -4.04 2.06 -19.65
N ASN A 70 -4.18 1.49 -18.44
CA ASN A 70 -4.88 2.14 -17.32
C ASN A 70 -4.15 1.99 -15.98
N MET A 71 -2.83 2.15 -16.00
CA MET A 71 -2.03 2.12 -14.78
C MET A 71 -2.22 3.43 -14.02
N ARG A 72 -2.64 3.33 -12.76
CA ARG A 72 -2.94 4.50 -11.93
C ARG A 72 -2.45 4.29 -10.50
N LEU A 73 -1.89 5.32 -9.91
CA LEU A 73 -1.59 5.40 -8.49
C LEU A 73 -2.84 5.88 -7.77
N LYS A 74 -3.42 5.05 -6.93
CA LYS A 74 -4.61 5.38 -6.13
C LYS A 74 -4.22 5.61 -4.69
N VAL A 75 -4.81 6.64 -4.09
CA VAL A 75 -4.67 6.93 -2.66
C VAL A 75 -6.02 6.85 -1.99
N PHE A 76 -6.10 6.05 -0.94
CA PHE A 76 -7.29 5.78 -0.17
C PHE A 76 -7.21 6.43 1.21
N LYS A 77 -8.34 7.02 1.63
CA LYS A 77 -8.60 7.46 3.00
C LYS A 77 -9.81 6.68 3.50
N GLY A 78 -9.58 5.70 4.38
CA GLY A 78 -10.62 4.76 4.77
C GLY A 78 -11.11 3.92 3.58
N VAL A 79 -12.38 4.09 3.20
CA VAL A 79 -13.04 3.33 2.12
C VAL A 79 -13.06 4.11 0.79
N THR A 80 -12.72 5.41 0.80
CA THR A 80 -12.84 6.28 -0.38
C THR A 80 -11.48 6.56 -1.01
N VAL A 81 -11.48 6.73 -2.33
CA VAL A 81 -10.31 7.20 -3.09
C VAL A 81 -10.26 8.72 -2.99
N VAL A 82 -9.17 9.26 -2.45
CA VAL A 82 -8.94 10.71 -2.30
C VAL A 82 -8.02 11.29 -3.37
N GLY A 83 -7.23 10.45 -4.03
CA GLY A 83 -6.31 10.88 -5.07
C GLY A 83 -6.07 9.78 -6.08
N GLU A 84 -5.98 10.17 -7.34
CA GLU A 84 -5.61 9.28 -8.43
C GLU A 84 -4.63 9.99 -9.37
N SER A 85 -3.56 9.30 -9.74
CA SER A 85 -2.54 9.82 -10.66
C SER A 85 -2.22 8.78 -11.73
N ALA A 86 -2.07 9.21 -12.98
CA ALA A 86 -1.71 8.30 -14.07
C ALA A 86 -0.23 7.89 -13.96
N LEU A 87 0.04 6.60 -14.11
CA LEU A 87 1.41 6.08 -14.21
C LEU A 87 1.79 5.98 -15.69
N ALA A 88 3.01 6.43 -16.02
CA ALA A 88 3.54 6.32 -17.38
C ALA A 88 3.85 4.88 -17.77
N ASP A 89 4.40 4.10 -16.83
CA ASP A 89 4.89 2.75 -17.04
C ASP A 89 4.51 1.80 -15.89
N MET A 90 4.82 0.52 -16.08
CA MET A 90 4.52 -0.54 -15.11
C MET A 90 5.30 -0.34 -13.79
N PRO A 91 4.60 -0.21 -12.65
CA PRO A 91 5.24 -0.01 -11.36
C PRO A 91 5.87 -1.32 -10.85
N THR A 92 7.14 -1.26 -10.42
CA THR A 92 7.81 -2.41 -9.78
C THR A 92 7.59 -2.44 -8.27
N ALA A 93 7.70 -1.29 -7.60
CA ALA A 93 7.47 -1.16 -6.17
C ALA A 93 7.11 0.30 -5.81
N ILE A 94 6.43 0.49 -4.68
CA ILE A 94 6.17 1.79 -4.09
C ILE A 94 6.69 1.78 -2.66
N VAL A 95 7.45 2.83 -2.31
CA VAL A 95 7.94 3.05 -0.96
C VAL A 95 7.66 4.50 -0.60
N SER A 96 7.13 4.71 0.60
CA SER A 96 7.07 6.04 1.21
C SER A 96 8.28 6.25 2.11
N PHE A 97 8.88 7.44 2.04
CA PHE A 97 9.98 7.84 2.89
C PHE A 97 9.85 9.33 3.23
N TYR A 98 10.26 9.70 4.44
CA TYR A 98 10.37 11.09 4.86
C TYR A 98 11.72 11.63 4.40
N ASN A 99 11.69 12.73 3.63
CA ASN A 99 12.90 13.36 3.12
C ASN A 99 13.53 14.34 4.13
N GLU A 100 12.88 14.57 5.27
CA GLU A 100 13.42 15.40 6.35
C GLU A 100 14.21 14.58 7.36
N LYS A 101 15.28 15.18 7.90
CA LYS A 101 15.95 14.64 9.08
C LYS A 101 15.08 14.93 10.28
N VAL A 102 14.41 13.93 10.81
CA VAL A 102 13.82 14.00 12.16
C VAL A 102 14.96 14.22 13.14
N ARG A 103 15.20 15.48 13.53
CA ARG A 103 16.13 15.81 14.61
C ARG A 103 15.38 15.58 15.91
N LEU A 104 15.77 14.52 16.62
CA LEU A 104 15.35 14.25 17.99
C LEU A 104 16.00 15.26 18.94
#